data_AF-M5C6Z8-F1
#
_entry.id   AF-M5C6Z8-F1
#
_cell.length_a   1.000
_cell.length_b   1.000
_cell.length_c   1.000
_cell.angle_alpha   90.00
_cell.angle_beta   90.00
_cell.angle_gamma   90.00
#
_symmetry.space_group_name_H-M   'P 1'
#
loop_
_entity.id
_entity.type
_entity.pdbx_description
1 polymer ?
#
loop_
_entity_poly.entity_id
_entity_poly.type
_entity_poly.pdbx_seq_one_letter_code
_entity_poly.pdbx_strand_id
1 'polypeptide(L)'
;MHLSFRKSAVPMHFEAQTKHARIAATRILERPDDYVRILSRMLGSQILSCVYGYEAISIDDEILQLAENASVHLGKTLMPFNFLVNIMPWLKRIPSWFPGTGWKKTTREWSQEFVRTITLPYEYTIAQMTTGTAKNSALSEILQSFSNQGESITEEQKDLAIWTAGSVFTAAVDSLHATLQVIILLMTVYQHVQIKAQKEIDGVTNGKRLPEISDLQDMPYTRSVILEALRWLPVTPLGKSAISDLAEIL
;
A
#
# COMPACT_ATOMS: atom_id res chain seq x y z
N MET A 1 -10.41 10.40 -12.91
CA MET A 1 -9.62 9.17 -12.67
C MET A 1 -8.27 9.38 -13.36
N HIS A 2 -7.20 9.54 -12.58
CA HIS A 2 -5.87 9.97 -13.05
C HIS A 2 -5.29 9.00 -14.10
N LEU A 3 -4.43 9.52 -15.01
CA LEU A 3 -3.85 8.76 -16.12
C LEU A 3 -3.12 7.49 -15.66
N SER A 4 -2.45 7.56 -14.52
CA SER A 4 -1.65 6.48 -13.93
C SER A 4 -2.45 5.28 -13.40
N PHE A 5 -3.78 5.39 -13.22
CA PHE A 5 -4.64 4.28 -12.77
C PHE A 5 -5.47 3.65 -13.90
N ARG A 6 -5.13 3.95 -15.15
CA ARG A 6 -5.77 3.31 -16.31
C ARG A 6 -5.20 1.91 -16.51
N LYS A 7 -6.03 1.01 -17.02
CA LYS A 7 -5.59 -0.35 -17.42
C LYS A 7 -4.36 -0.33 -18.35
N SER A 8 -4.22 0.72 -19.16
CA SER A 8 -3.08 0.92 -20.07
C SER A 8 -1.76 1.26 -19.37
N ALA A 9 -1.78 1.78 -18.14
CA ALA A 9 -0.58 2.09 -17.36
C ALA A 9 -0.03 0.87 -16.61
N VAL A 10 -0.87 -0.14 -16.37
CA VAL A 10 -0.53 -1.35 -15.61
C VAL A 10 0.71 -2.10 -16.15
N PRO A 11 0.88 -2.29 -17.48
CA PRO A 11 2.03 -3.03 -18.01
C PRO A 11 3.39 -2.40 -17.67
N MET A 12 3.45 -1.08 -17.47
CA MET A 12 4.68 -0.37 -17.10
C MET A 12 5.26 -0.84 -15.77
N HIS A 13 4.41 -1.39 -14.89
CA HIS A 13 4.82 -1.82 -13.56
C HIS A 13 5.24 -3.29 -13.50
N PHE A 14 4.86 -4.12 -14.49
CA PHE A 14 5.01 -5.58 -14.45
C PHE A 14 6.43 -6.05 -14.13
N GLU A 15 7.46 -5.42 -14.71
CA GLU A 15 8.85 -5.77 -14.45
C GLU A 15 9.21 -5.59 -12.96
N ALA A 16 8.84 -4.45 -12.38
CA ALA A 16 9.07 -4.17 -10.96
C ALA A 16 8.30 -5.15 -10.06
N GLN A 17 7.03 -5.45 -10.38
CA GLN A 17 6.23 -6.41 -9.62
C GLN A 17 6.84 -7.81 -9.64
N THR A 18 7.22 -8.29 -10.83
CA THR A 18 7.86 -9.61 -11.00
C THR A 18 9.19 -9.68 -10.26
N LYS A 19 10.02 -8.62 -10.35
CA LYS A 19 11.30 -8.54 -9.63
C LYS A 19 11.10 -8.64 -8.11
N HIS A 20 10.20 -7.84 -7.53
CA HIS A 20 9.95 -7.85 -6.09
C HIS A 20 9.32 -9.17 -5.63
N ALA A 21 8.38 -9.74 -6.38
CA ALA A 21 7.77 -11.03 -6.10
C ALA A 21 8.79 -12.18 -6.06
N ARG A 22 9.72 -12.22 -7.02
CA ARG A 22 10.79 -13.23 -7.06
C ARG A 22 11.73 -13.13 -5.86
N ILE A 23 12.17 -11.92 -5.53
CA ILE A 23 13.03 -11.67 -4.36
C ILE A 23 12.32 -12.09 -3.07
N ALA A 24 11.04 -11.76 -2.94
CA ALA A 24 10.25 -12.15 -1.77
C ALA A 24 10.09 -13.66 -1.66
N ALA A 25 9.78 -14.35 -2.77
CA ALA A 25 9.66 -15.81 -2.80
C ALA A 25 10.96 -16.49 -2.33
N THR A 26 12.12 -16.06 -2.84
CA THR A 26 13.43 -16.58 -2.40
C THR A 26 13.65 -16.35 -0.90
N ARG A 27 13.36 -15.15 -0.40
CA ARG A 27 13.53 -14.84 1.02
C ARG A 27 12.59 -15.63 1.92
N ILE A 28 11.36 -15.90 1.48
CA ILE A 28 10.40 -16.74 2.21
C ILE A 28 10.90 -18.18 2.28
N LEU A 29 11.54 -18.68 1.22
CA LEU A 29 12.16 -20.02 1.24
C LEU A 29 13.34 -20.08 2.23
N GLU A 30 14.13 -19.02 2.34
CA GLU A 30 15.26 -18.94 3.28
C GLU A 30 14.81 -18.74 4.74
N ARG A 31 13.76 -17.94 4.97
CA ARG A 31 13.25 -17.56 6.29
C ARG A 31 11.72 -17.57 6.31
N PRO A 32 11.09 -18.76 6.36
CA PRO A 32 9.64 -18.88 6.29
C PRO A 32 8.92 -18.21 7.46
N ASP A 33 9.54 -18.19 8.65
CA ASP A 33 8.95 -17.57 9.85
C ASP A 33 8.81 -16.04 9.74
N ASP A 34 9.57 -15.40 8.83
CA ASP A 34 9.58 -13.94 8.63
C ASP A 34 8.73 -13.50 7.42
N TYR A 35 7.89 -14.39 6.88
CA TYR A 35 7.16 -14.13 5.63
C TYR A 35 6.29 -12.86 5.69
N VAL A 36 5.69 -12.55 6.84
CA VAL A 36 4.87 -11.34 7.05
C VAL A 36 5.70 -10.08 6.77
N ARG A 37 6.89 -9.98 7.39
CA ARG A 37 7.77 -8.83 7.19
C ARG A 37 8.30 -8.78 5.76
N ILE A 38 8.62 -9.94 5.18
CA ILE A 38 9.09 -10.03 3.80
C ILE A 38 8.03 -9.51 2.81
N LEU A 39 6.75 -9.87 3.02
CA LEU A 39 5.63 -9.40 2.20
C LEU A 39 5.36 -7.90 2.38
N SER A 40 5.35 -7.41 3.62
CA SER A 40 5.24 -5.98 3.95
C SER A 40 6.26 -5.17 3.15
N ARG A 41 7.53 -5.58 3.23
CA ARG A 41 8.62 -4.91 2.51
C ARG A 41 8.49 -5.00 1.00
N MET A 42 8.17 -6.18 0.47
CA MET A 42 7.98 -6.39 -0.96
C MET A 42 6.95 -5.40 -1.52
N LEU A 43 5.79 -5.32 -0.88
CA LEU A 43 4.70 -4.45 -1.29
C LEU A 43 5.04 -2.97 -1.08
N GLY A 44 5.61 -2.61 0.08
CA GLY A 44 6.05 -1.25 0.35
C GLY A 44 7.03 -0.75 -0.71
N SER A 45 8.04 -1.56 -1.05
CA SER A 45 9.03 -1.22 -2.09
C SER A 45 8.39 -1.10 -3.47
N GLN A 46 7.52 -2.04 -3.83
CA GLN A 46 6.83 -2.06 -5.12
C GLN A 46 5.92 -0.84 -5.29
N ILE A 47 5.12 -0.50 -4.28
CA ILE A 47 4.21 0.66 -4.34
C ILE A 47 5.00 1.97 -4.28
N LEU A 48 6.06 2.07 -3.48
CA LEU A 48 6.95 3.25 -3.48
C LEU A 48 7.58 3.48 -4.86
N SER A 49 8.03 2.42 -5.52
CA SER A 49 8.58 2.51 -6.88
C SER A 49 7.51 2.96 -7.88
N CYS A 50 6.30 2.39 -7.83
CA CYS A 50 5.22 2.75 -8.74
C CYS A 50 4.68 4.18 -8.51
N VAL A 51 4.51 4.60 -7.26
CA VAL A 51 3.87 5.87 -6.91
C VAL A 51 4.86 7.04 -6.94
N TYR A 52 6.08 6.84 -6.45
CA TYR A 52 7.05 7.91 -6.21
C TYR A 52 8.35 7.75 -7.03
N GLY A 53 8.54 6.63 -7.73
CA GLY A 53 9.82 6.33 -8.39
C GLY A 53 10.94 6.03 -7.38
N TYR A 54 10.57 5.68 -6.15
CA TYR A 54 11.49 5.44 -5.04
C TYR A 54 11.85 3.95 -4.96
N GLU A 55 13.15 3.64 -4.88
CA GLU A 55 13.63 2.26 -4.66
C GLU A 55 14.14 2.12 -3.24
N ALA A 56 13.45 1.32 -2.42
CA ALA A 56 13.92 1.00 -1.09
C ALA A 56 15.07 -0.02 -1.15
N ILE A 57 16.30 0.44 -0.92
CA ILE A 57 17.51 -0.39 -1.00
C ILE A 57 17.79 -1.09 0.34
N SER A 58 17.64 -0.36 1.46
CA SER A 58 18.00 -0.84 2.80
C SER A 58 16.90 -1.73 3.41
N ILE A 59 17.31 -2.59 4.37
CA ILE A 59 16.37 -3.24 5.31
C ILE A 59 15.74 -2.19 6.23
N ASP A 60 16.50 -1.16 6.58
CA ASP A 60 16.12 -0.10 7.52
C ASP A 60 15.74 1.19 6.78
N ASP A 61 14.99 1.03 5.69
CA ASP A 61 14.50 2.15 4.90
C ASP A 61 13.49 2.98 5.72
N GLU A 62 13.78 4.27 5.91
CA GLU A 62 12.99 5.14 6.78
C GLU A 62 11.53 5.23 6.31
N ILE A 63 11.29 5.30 4.99
CA ILE A 63 9.94 5.47 4.45
C ILE A 63 9.12 4.19 4.68
N LEU A 64 9.75 3.03 4.54
CA LEU A 64 9.10 1.75 4.86
C LEU A 64 8.79 1.62 6.35
N GLN A 65 9.71 2.00 7.24
CA GLN A 65 9.48 1.95 8.68
C GLN A 65 8.35 2.90 9.11
N LEU A 66 8.31 4.11 8.54
CA LEU A 66 7.23 5.06 8.78
C LEU A 66 5.89 4.51 8.31
N ALA A 67 5.85 3.88 7.14
CA ALA A 67 4.63 3.24 6.64
C ALA A 67 4.17 2.12 7.58
N GLU A 68 5.07 1.23 8.04
CA GLU A 68 4.73 0.15 8.97
C GLU A 68 4.18 0.68 10.30
N ASN A 69 4.80 1.72 10.87
CA ASN A 69 4.32 2.37 12.09
C ASN A 69 2.96 3.04 11.88
N ALA A 70 2.79 3.75 10.77
CA ALA A 70 1.53 4.40 10.41
C ALA A 70 0.38 3.38 10.32
N SER A 71 0.62 2.20 9.74
CA SER A 71 -0.37 1.11 9.67
C SER A 71 -0.77 0.62 11.07
N VAL A 72 0.19 0.45 11.99
CA VAL A 72 -0.07 0.07 13.39
C VAL A 72 -0.90 1.15 14.10
N HIS A 73 -0.57 2.42 13.90
CA HIS A 73 -1.30 3.56 14.48
C HIS A 73 -2.71 3.69 13.92
N LEU A 74 -2.90 3.50 12.62
CA LEU A 74 -4.21 3.47 11.97
C LEU A 74 -5.07 2.32 12.50
N GLY A 75 -4.52 1.10 12.60
CA GLY A 75 -5.24 -0.04 13.18
C GLY A 75 -5.71 0.23 14.61
N LYS A 76 -4.86 0.86 15.44
CA LYS A 76 -5.25 1.27 16.80
C LYS A 76 -6.31 2.36 16.80
N THR A 77 -6.27 3.30 15.87
CA THR A 77 -7.22 4.42 15.79
C THR A 77 -8.60 3.98 15.31
N LEU A 78 -8.65 3.06 14.34
CA LEU A 78 -9.89 2.55 13.75
C LEU A 78 -10.67 1.63 14.71
N MET A 79 -10.00 1.02 15.70
CA MET A 79 -10.65 0.21 16.72
C MET A 79 -11.55 1.09 17.62
N PRO A 80 -12.88 0.91 17.61
CA PRO A 80 -13.81 1.82 18.29
C PRO A 80 -13.56 1.96 19.80
N PHE A 81 -13.07 0.89 20.45
CA PHE A 81 -12.86 0.84 21.90
C PHE A 81 -11.50 1.36 22.35
N ASN A 82 -10.55 1.60 21.44
CA ASN A 82 -9.24 2.11 21.81
C ASN A 82 -9.28 3.58 22.23
N PHE A 83 -10.24 4.35 21.68
CA PHE A 83 -10.43 5.74 22.04
C PHE A 83 -11.92 6.04 22.20
N LEU A 84 -12.33 6.45 23.42
CA LEU A 84 -13.73 6.77 23.70
C LEU A 84 -14.29 7.88 22.79
N VAL A 85 -13.44 8.75 22.25
CA VAL A 85 -13.86 9.81 21.30
C VAL A 85 -14.47 9.23 20.01
N ASN A 86 -14.10 8.00 19.63
CA ASN A 86 -14.67 7.30 18.46
C ASN A 86 -16.15 6.95 18.66
N ILE A 87 -16.59 6.77 19.91
CA ILE A 87 -17.97 6.42 20.28
C ILE A 87 -18.73 7.64 20.81
N MET A 88 -18.02 8.57 21.47
CA MET A 88 -18.57 9.76 22.10
C MET A 88 -17.88 11.02 21.53
N PRO A 89 -18.34 11.55 20.37
CA PRO A 89 -17.69 12.66 19.69
C PRO A 89 -17.55 13.94 20.52
N TRP A 90 -18.46 14.16 21.49
CA TRP A 90 -18.42 15.32 22.38
C TRP A 90 -17.13 15.38 23.23
N LEU A 91 -16.44 14.26 23.43
CA LEU A 91 -15.14 14.20 24.11
C LEU A 91 -14.04 15.01 23.40
N LYS A 92 -14.18 15.30 22.10
CA LYS A 92 -13.26 16.18 21.34
C LYS A 92 -13.13 17.57 21.98
N ARG A 93 -14.19 18.06 22.63
CA ARG A 93 -14.24 19.41 23.23
C ARG A 93 -13.53 19.53 24.60
N ILE A 94 -13.19 18.40 25.25
CA ILE A 94 -12.55 18.43 26.57
C ILE A 94 -11.12 18.99 26.46
N PRO A 95 -10.69 19.95 27.28
CA PRO A 95 -9.34 20.48 27.24
C PRO A 95 -8.25 19.42 27.46
N SER A 96 -7.09 19.58 26.83
CA SER A 96 -5.99 18.60 26.85
C SER A 96 -5.36 18.36 28.23
N TRP A 97 -5.60 19.25 29.20
CA TRP A 97 -5.12 19.12 30.57
C TRP A 97 -6.00 18.20 31.44
N PHE A 98 -7.21 17.86 30.98
CA PHE A 98 -8.17 17.10 31.77
C PHE A 98 -7.73 15.63 31.93
N PRO A 99 -7.90 15.02 33.12
CA PRO A 99 -7.54 13.62 33.31
C PRO A 99 -8.24 12.70 32.30
N GLY A 100 -7.49 11.79 31.67
CA GLY A 100 -8.02 10.88 30.65
C GLY A 100 -8.00 11.40 29.21
N THR A 101 -7.49 12.61 28.94
CA THR A 101 -7.29 13.12 27.55
C THR A 101 -5.91 12.83 26.97
N GLY A 102 -5.19 11.84 27.50
CA GLY A 102 -3.86 11.44 26.99
C GLY A 102 -3.87 11.07 25.51
N TRP A 103 -5.00 10.56 25.01
CA TRP A 103 -5.23 10.27 23.60
C TRP A 103 -5.01 11.47 22.68
N LYS A 104 -5.25 12.70 23.13
CA LYS A 104 -5.02 13.91 22.31
C LYS A 104 -3.54 14.13 21.98
N LYS A 105 -2.65 13.74 22.90
CA LYS A 105 -1.20 13.80 22.67
C LYS A 105 -0.82 12.71 21.68
N THR A 106 -1.29 11.48 21.91
CA THR A 106 -1.04 10.33 21.04
C THR A 106 -1.53 10.57 19.61
N THR A 107 -2.76 11.05 19.40
CA THR A 107 -3.29 11.34 18.07
C THR A 107 -2.50 12.42 17.36
N ARG A 108 -2.03 13.45 18.08
CA ARG A 108 -1.17 14.50 17.51
C ARG A 108 0.18 13.94 17.05
N GLU A 109 0.82 13.10 17.86
CA GLU A 109 2.08 12.44 17.51
C GLU A 109 1.91 11.53 16.28
N TRP A 110 0.84 10.72 16.26
CA TRP A 110 0.54 9.83 15.14
C TRP A 110 0.16 10.58 13.87
N SER A 111 -0.56 11.70 13.99
CA SER A 111 -0.89 12.58 12.85
C SER A 111 0.38 13.17 12.22
N GLN A 112 1.34 13.60 13.04
CA GLN A 112 2.64 14.08 12.54
C GLN A 112 3.42 12.99 11.80
N GLU A 113 3.45 11.76 12.34
CA GLU A 113 4.13 10.63 11.70
C GLU A 113 3.43 10.21 10.39
N PHE A 114 2.09 10.24 10.37
CA PHE A 114 1.31 9.97 9.16
C PHE A 114 1.58 11.00 8.06
N VAL A 115 1.63 12.30 8.41
CA VAL A 115 2.01 13.35 7.45
C VAL A 115 3.41 13.09 6.90
N ARG A 116 4.39 12.73 7.74
CA ARG A 116 5.75 12.39 7.29
C ARG A 116 5.78 11.20 6.32
N THR A 117 4.94 10.19 6.56
CA THR A 117 4.80 9.01 5.67
C THR A 117 4.40 9.41 4.25
N ILE A 118 3.65 10.52 4.10
CA ILE A 118 3.19 11.02 2.81
C ILE A 118 4.18 12.04 2.22
N THR A 119 4.71 12.97 3.04
CA THR A 119 5.51 14.09 2.55
C THR A 119 6.93 13.68 2.16
N LEU A 120 7.58 12.77 2.90
CA LEU A 120 8.95 12.34 2.60
C LEU A 120 9.11 11.72 1.20
N PRO A 121 8.29 10.74 0.78
CA PRO A 121 8.41 10.18 -0.56
C PRO A 121 8.05 11.21 -1.64
N TYR A 122 7.15 12.16 -1.36
CA TYR A 122 6.87 13.29 -2.26
C TYR A 122 8.11 14.18 -2.45
N GLU A 123 8.73 14.61 -1.36
CA GLU A 123 9.94 15.45 -1.37
C GLU A 123 11.09 14.78 -2.13
N TYR A 124 11.25 13.47 -1.95
CA TYR A 124 12.21 12.68 -2.73
C TYR A 124 11.92 12.77 -4.23
N THR A 125 10.68 12.55 -4.66
CA THR A 125 10.32 12.61 -6.09
C THR A 125 10.59 13.99 -6.66
N ILE A 126 10.22 15.06 -5.94
CA ILE A 126 10.50 16.44 -6.37
C ILE A 126 12.00 16.67 -6.54
N ALA A 127 12.82 16.25 -5.57
CA ALA A 127 14.27 16.40 -5.67
C ALA A 127 14.84 15.71 -6.92
N GLN A 128 14.39 14.48 -7.21
CA GLN A 128 14.80 13.74 -8.41
C GLN A 128 14.31 14.40 -9.71
N MET A 129 13.13 15.03 -9.69
CA MET A 129 12.61 15.75 -10.86
C MET A 129 13.42 17.02 -11.12
N THR A 130 13.80 17.76 -10.07
CA THR A 130 14.66 18.95 -10.19
C THR A 130 16.04 18.60 -10.76
N THR A 131 16.59 17.44 -10.42
CA THR A 131 17.88 16.96 -10.96
C THR A 131 17.78 16.27 -12.31
N GLY A 132 16.57 16.08 -12.86
CA GLY A 132 16.34 15.38 -14.12
C GLY A 132 16.58 13.87 -14.08
N THR A 133 16.62 13.28 -12.88
CA THR A 133 16.90 11.84 -12.65
C THR A 133 15.67 11.07 -12.16
N ALA A 134 14.51 11.71 -12.11
CA ALA A 134 13.26 11.07 -11.69
C ALA A 134 12.89 9.90 -12.60
N LYS A 135 12.62 8.76 -11.96
CA LYS A 135 11.98 7.61 -12.60
C LYS A 135 10.52 7.94 -12.91
N ASN A 136 9.97 7.30 -13.94
CA ASN A 136 8.55 7.42 -14.22
C ASN A 136 7.73 6.80 -13.07
N SER A 137 6.75 7.54 -12.57
CA SER A 137 5.92 7.22 -11.41
C SER A 137 4.57 7.93 -11.49
N ALA A 138 3.58 7.46 -10.74
CA ALA A 138 2.28 8.12 -10.70
C ALA A 138 2.38 9.59 -10.29
N LEU A 139 3.20 9.93 -9.30
CA LEU A 139 3.41 11.30 -8.85
C LEU A 139 4.08 12.16 -9.92
N SER A 140 5.13 11.66 -10.58
CA SER A 140 5.77 12.42 -11.66
C SER A 140 4.81 12.70 -12.81
N GLU A 141 3.94 11.74 -13.16
CA GLU A 141 2.90 11.94 -14.17
C GLU A 141 1.84 12.96 -13.73
N ILE A 142 1.40 12.93 -12.46
CA ILE A 142 0.49 13.94 -11.88
C ILE A 142 1.11 15.33 -12.06
N LEU A 143 2.35 15.51 -11.61
CA LEU A 143 3.02 16.81 -11.63
C LEU A 143 3.27 17.32 -13.05
N GLN A 144 3.72 16.44 -13.96
CA GLN A 144 3.89 16.79 -15.37
C GLN A 144 2.57 17.19 -16.03
N SER A 145 1.45 16.57 -15.65
CA SER A 145 0.13 16.93 -16.19
C SER A 145 -0.31 18.35 -15.82
N PHE A 146 0.15 18.88 -14.68
CA PHE A 146 -0.08 20.26 -14.26
C PHE A 146 0.86 21.22 -15.00
N SER A 147 2.14 20.87 -15.14
CA SER A 147 3.11 21.72 -15.86
C SER A 147 2.82 21.86 -17.35
N ASN A 148 2.24 20.83 -17.99
CA ASN A 148 1.86 20.87 -19.40
C ASN A 148 0.71 21.86 -19.71
N GLN A 149 0.09 22.45 -18.68
CA GLN A 149 -0.92 23.50 -18.84
C GLN A 149 -0.28 24.90 -19.01
N GLY A 150 1.05 25.01 -19.03
CA GLY A 150 1.78 26.25 -19.31
C GLY A 150 1.96 27.20 -18.12
N GLU A 151 1.48 26.80 -16.94
CA GLU A 151 1.56 27.58 -15.70
C GLU A 151 2.42 26.87 -14.64
N SER A 152 3.00 27.64 -13.72
CA SER A 152 3.65 27.09 -12.53
C SER A 152 2.63 26.35 -11.66
N ILE A 153 3.04 25.22 -11.09
CA ILE A 153 2.18 24.42 -10.20
C ILE A 153 1.67 25.29 -9.04
N THR A 154 0.35 25.38 -8.88
CA THR A 154 -0.27 26.12 -7.77
C THR A 154 -0.16 25.35 -6.45
N GLU A 155 -0.30 26.03 -5.30
CA GLU A 155 -0.31 25.33 -4.00
C GLU A 155 -1.47 24.31 -3.89
N GLU A 156 -2.62 24.59 -4.51
CA GLU A 156 -3.74 23.63 -4.56
C GLU A 156 -3.40 22.38 -5.35
N GLN A 157 -2.74 22.52 -6.51
CA GLN A 157 -2.29 21.39 -7.32
C GLN A 157 -1.23 20.56 -6.61
N LYS A 158 -0.34 21.22 -5.87
CA LYS A 158 0.67 20.57 -5.02
C LYS A 158 0.01 19.78 -3.90
N ASP A 159 -0.91 20.37 -3.15
CA ASP A 159 -1.65 19.68 -2.09
C ASP A 159 -2.42 18.48 -2.66
N LEU A 160 -3.08 18.66 -3.80
CA LEU A 160 -3.76 17.58 -4.51
C LEU A 160 -2.80 16.43 -4.87
N ALA A 161 -1.62 16.74 -5.40
CA ALA A 161 -0.61 15.73 -5.76
C ALA A 161 -0.11 14.94 -4.54
N ILE A 162 0.23 15.65 -3.45
CA ILE A 162 0.71 15.07 -2.19
C ILE A 162 -0.32 14.09 -1.64
N TRP A 163 -1.56 14.54 -1.45
CA TRP A 163 -2.62 13.71 -0.85
C TRP A 163 -3.10 12.60 -1.77
N THR A 164 -3.13 12.81 -3.09
CA THR A 164 -3.47 11.76 -4.05
C THR A 164 -2.43 10.64 -4.02
N ALA A 165 -1.14 10.95 -4.13
CA ALA A 165 -0.08 9.95 -4.10
C ALA A 165 -0.03 9.23 -2.73
N GLY A 166 -0.11 10.00 -1.63
CA GLY A 166 -0.11 9.45 -0.27
C GLY A 166 -1.26 8.50 0.01
N SER A 167 -2.47 8.85 -0.44
CA SER A 167 -3.65 7.99 -0.26
C SER A 167 -3.53 6.66 -1.01
N VAL A 168 -2.93 6.68 -2.20
CA VAL A 168 -2.69 5.47 -3.00
C VAL A 168 -1.65 4.59 -2.32
N PHE A 169 -0.54 5.18 -1.88
CA PHE A 169 0.52 4.45 -1.20
C PHE A 169 0.02 3.75 0.06
N THR A 170 -0.58 4.51 0.98
CA THR A 170 -1.06 3.99 2.27
C THR A 170 -2.18 2.96 2.09
N ALA A 171 -3.13 3.20 1.18
CA ALA A 171 -4.23 2.25 0.95
C ALA A 171 -3.75 0.95 0.27
N ALA A 172 -2.80 1.03 -0.67
CA ALA A 172 -2.36 -0.13 -1.42
C ALA A 172 -1.48 -1.07 -0.60
N VAL A 173 -0.54 -0.54 0.19
CA VAL A 173 0.40 -1.36 0.96
C VAL A 173 -0.35 -2.25 1.96
N ASP A 174 -1.20 -1.65 2.81
CA ASP A 174 -1.90 -2.39 3.86
C ASP A 174 -2.87 -3.45 3.31
N SER A 175 -3.68 -3.06 2.32
CA SER A 175 -4.72 -3.94 1.78
C SER A 175 -4.14 -5.13 1.01
N LEU A 176 -3.09 -4.90 0.21
CA LEU A 176 -2.40 -5.97 -0.50
C LEU A 176 -1.65 -6.88 0.47
N HIS A 177 -1.05 -6.31 1.51
CA HIS A 177 -0.30 -7.09 2.50
C HIS A 177 -1.23 -8.05 3.24
N ALA A 178 -2.36 -7.56 3.76
CA ALA A 178 -3.36 -8.39 4.40
C ALA A 178 -3.94 -9.45 3.42
N THR A 179 -4.16 -9.09 2.16
CA THR A 179 -4.68 -10.03 1.14
C THR A 179 -3.71 -11.18 0.89
N LEU A 180 -2.40 -10.90 0.77
CA LEU A 180 -1.40 -11.95 0.57
C LEU A 180 -1.28 -12.88 1.78
N GLN A 181 -1.36 -12.34 3.00
CA GLN A 181 -1.42 -13.17 4.20
C GLN A 181 -2.64 -14.08 4.22
N VAL A 182 -3.82 -13.55 3.83
CA VAL A 182 -5.06 -14.34 3.70
C VAL A 182 -4.89 -15.45 2.67
N ILE A 183 -4.32 -15.16 1.49
CA ILE A 183 -4.08 -16.18 0.47
C ILE A 183 -3.16 -17.27 0.99
N ILE A 184 -2.04 -16.92 1.64
CA ILE A 184 -1.12 -17.90 2.24
C ILE A 184 -1.84 -18.74 3.29
N LEU A 185 -2.59 -18.11 4.21
CA LEU A 185 -3.39 -18.81 5.21
C LEU A 185 -4.35 -19.81 4.55
N LEU A 186 -5.12 -19.38 3.55
CA LEU A 186 -6.06 -20.23 2.83
C LEU A 186 -5.34 -21.39 2.12
N MET A 187 -4.14 -21.18 1.58
CA MET A 187 -3.34 -22.26 0.98
C MET A 187 -2.86 -23.28 2.02
N THR A 188 -2.60 -22.88 3.27
CA THR A 188 -2.24 -23.81 4.35
C THR A 188 -3.43 -24.64 4.84
N VAL A 189 -4.64 -24.06 4.86
CA VAL A 189 -5.87 -24.73 5.32
C VAL A 189 -6.47 -25.61 4.21
N TYR A 190 -6.51 -25.11 2.97
CA TYR A 190 -7.11 -25.78 1.82
C TYR A 190 -6.04 -26.31 0.86
N GLN A 191 -5.22 -27.24 1.35
CA GLN A 191 -4.08 -27.80 0.60
C GLN A 191 -4.49 -28.40 -0.76
N HIS A 192 -5.69 -28.96 -0.89
CA HIS A 192 -6.19 -29.48 -2.18
C HIS A 192 -6.38 -28.37 -3.23
N VAL A 193 -6.72 -27.14 -2.82
CA VAL A 193 -6.79 -25.95 -3.69
C VAL A 193 -5.37 -25.52 -4.08
N GLN A 194 -4.46 -25.47 -3.11
CA GLN A 194 -3.04 -25.12 -3.35
C GLN A 194 -2.41 -26.07 -4.38
N ILE A 195 -2.56 -27.38 -4.21
CA ILE A 195 -2.04 -28.41 -5.11
C ILE A 195 -2.63 -28.25 -6.51
N LYS A 196 -3.93 -27.96 -6.62
CA LYS A 196 -4.58 -27.78 -7.91
C LYS A 196 -4.14 -26.52 -8.63
N ALA A 197 -3.96 -25.41 -7.91
CA ALA A 197 -3.40 -24.18 -8.47
C ALA A 197 -1.95 -24.38 -8.93
N GLN A 198 -1.13 -25.07 -8.12
CA GLN A 198 0.23 -25.43 -8.49
C GLN A 198 0.28 -26.28 -9.76
N LYS A 199 -0.58 -27.29 -9.91
CA LYS A 199 -0.67 -28.10 -11.14
C LYS A 199 -1.01 -27.28 -12.38
N GLU A 200 -1.90 -26.29 -12.27
CA GLU A 200 -2.20 -25.39 -13.39
C GLU A 200 -0.97 -24.54 -13.75
N ILE A 201 -0.31 -23.94 -12.75
CA ILE A 201 0.91 -23.14 -12.95
C ILE A 201 2.01 -23.98 -13.59
N ASP A 202 2.25 -25.19 -13.08
CA ASP A 202 3.24 -26.12 -13.62
C ASP A 202 2.91 -26.54 -15.06
N GLY A 203 1.62 -26.72 -15.37
CA GLY A 203 1.14 -27.03 -16.72
C GLY A 203 1.43 -25.91 -17.73
N VAL A 204 1.12 -24.66 -17.38
CA VAL A 204 1.36 -23.49 -18.26
C VAL A 204 2.86 -23.21 -18.43
N THR A 205 3.63 -23.34 -17.36
CA THR A 205 5.09 -23.08 -17.37
C THR A 205 5.91 -24.29 -17.82
N ASN A 206 5.27 -25.45 -18.01
CA ASN A 206 5.89 -26.77 -18.20
C ASN A 206 6.89 -27.15 -17.09
N GLY A 207 6.78 -26.54 -15.90
CA GLY A 207 7.73 -26.71 -14.79
C GLY A 207 9.17 -26.26 -15.10
N LYS A 208 9.39 -25.52 -16.20
CA LYS A 208 10.74 -25.14 -16.69
C LYS A 208 11.10 -23.69 -16.41
N ARG A 209 10.13 -22.85 -16.05
CA ARG A 209 10.31 -21.43 -15.77
C ARG A 209 9.34 -20.96 -14.70
N LEU A 210 9.63 -19.81 -14.11
CA LEU A 210 8.68 -19.13 -13.23
C LEU A 210 7.51 -18.54 -14.04
N PRO A 211 6.32 -18.37 -13.41
CA PRO A 211 5.20 -17.72 -14.06
C PRO A 211 5.52 -16.23 -14.32
N GLU A 212 4.97 -15.73 -15.41
CA GLU A 212 4.99 -14.33 -15.82
C GLU A 212 3.56 -13.78 -15.86
N ILE A 213 3.41 -12.46 -15.78
CA ILE A 213 2.07 -11.83 -15.77
C ILE A 213 1.29 -12.10 -17.06
N SER A 214 1.99 -12.29 -18.19
CA SER A 214 1.38 -12.68 -19.46
C SER A 214 0.68 -14.05 -19.42
N ASP A 215 1.08 -14.93 -18.50
CA ASP A 215 0.49 -16.27 -18.38
C ASP A 215 -0.87 -16.26 -17.67
N LEU A 216 -1.26 -15.15 -17.03
CA LEU A 216 -2.47 -15.08 -16.22
C LEU A 216 -3.75 -15.42 -17.01
N GLN A 217 -3.76 -15.14 -18.32
CA GLN A 217 -4.88 -15.48 -19.20
C GLN A 217 -5.06 -16.99 -19.37
N ASP A 218 -3.98 -17.76 -19.24
CA ASP A 218 -3.93 -19.21 -19.37
C ASP A 218 -4.01 -19.92 -18.00
N MET A 219 -4.17 -19.17 -16.90
CA MET A 219 -4.28 -19.67 -15.53
C MET A 219 -5.64 -19.31 -14.88
N PRO A 220 -6.79 -19.75 -15.46
CA PRO A 220 -8.12 -19.37 -14.99
C PRO A 220 -8.44 -19.87 -13.57
N TYR A 221 -7.90 -21.03 -13.16
CA TYR A 221 -8.12 -21.56 -11.81
C TYR A 221 -7.37 -20.73 -10.78
N THR A 222 -6.10 -20.40 -11.03
CA THR A 222 -5.27 -19.55 -10.18
C THR A 222 -5.91 -18.16 -10.02
N ARG A 223 -6.41 -17.59 -11.12
CA ARG A 223 -7.19 -16.34 -11.07
C ARG A 223 -8.45 -16.49 -10.20
N SER A 224 -9.15 -17.61 -10.31
CA SER A 224 -10.34 -17.89 -9.50
C SER A 224 -10.02 -18.03 -8.02
N VAL A 225 -8.88 -18.63 -7.66
CA VAL A 225 -8.40 -18.72 -6.27
C VAL A 225 -8.16 -17.34 -5.68
N ILE A 226 -7.51 -16.44 -6.42
CA ILE A 226 -7.28 -15.05 -5.96
C ILE A 226 -8.62 -14.34 -5.72
N LEU A 227 -9.56 -14.46 -6.67
CA LEU A 227 -10.89 -13.85 -6.54
C LEU A 227 -11.69 -14.45 -5.38
N GLU A 228 -11.58 -15.76 -5.16
CA GLU A 228 -12.27 -16.45 -4.08
C GLU A 228 -11.72 -16.07 -2.71
N ALA A 229 -10.40 -15.89 -2.58
CA ALA A 229 -9.79 -15.36 -1.37
C ALA A 229 -10.31 -13.95 -1.03
N LEU A 230 -10.40 -13.08 -2.04
CA LEU A 230 -10.96 -11.73 -1.90
C LEU A 230 -12.46 -11.74 -1.56
N ARG A 231 -13.22 -12.72 -2.07
CA ARG A 231 -14.65 -12.89 -1.79
C ARG A 231 -14.91 -13.43 -0.39
N TRP A 232 -14.13 -14.43 0.05
CA TRP A 232 -14.35 -15.13 1.30
C TRP A 232 -13.86 -14.34 2.51
N LEU A 233 -12.62 -13.86 2.46
CA LEU A 233 -11.99 -13.12 3.56
C LEU A 233 -11.56 -11.75 3.08
N PRO A 234 -12.52 -10.84 2.76
CA PRO A 234 -12.20 -9.50 2.34
C PRO A 234 -11.49 -8.76 3.48
N VAL A 235 -10.38 -8.09 3.16
CA VAL A 235 -9.58 -7.32 4.14
C VAL A 235 -10.33 -6.11 4.72
N THR A 236 -11.35 -5.63 4.02
CA THR A 236 -12.20 -4.49 4.43
C THR A 236 -13.68 -4.84 4.31
N PRO A 237 -14.21 -5.77 5.14
CA PRO A 237 -15.57 -6.32 4.99
C PRO A 237 -16.67 -5.27 5.14
N LEU A 238 -16.41 -4.19 5.89
CA LEU A 238 -17.35 -3.10 6.14
C LEU A 238 -17.17 -1.91 5.18
N GLY A 239 -16.24 -2.02 4.23
CA GLY A 239 -15.81 -0.88 3.40
C GLY A 239 -15.19 0.26 4.24
N LYS A 240 -15.08 1.44 3.63
CA LYS A 240 -14.77 2.68 4.35
C LYS A 240 -16.10 3.34 4.73
N SER A 241 -16.23 3.78 5.98
CA SER A 241 -17.40 4.56 6.41
C SER A 241 -17.55 5.79 5.53
N ALA A 242 -18.75 6.04 5.00
CA ALA A 242 -19.05 7.19 4.16
C ALA A 242 -19.16 8.52 4.94
N ILE A 243 -18.85 8.52 6.24
CA ILE A 243 -18.93 9.71 7.10
C ILE A 243 -17.86 10.71 6.66
N SER A 244 -18.31 11.86 6.19
CA SER A 244 -17.52 12.96 5.59
C SER A 244 -16.53 13.66 6.55
N ASP A 245 -16.49 13.28 7.82
CA ASP A 245 -15.90 14.12 8.87
C ASP A 245 -14.71 13.46 9.60
N LEU A 246 -14.04 12.46 9.01
CA LEU A 246 -12.82 11.91 9.60
C LEU A 246 -11.66 12.92 9.63
N ALA A 247 -11.66 13.91 8.75
CA ALA A 247 -10.71 15.03 8.76
C ALA A 247 -10.87 15.93 10.00
N GLU A 248 -11.98 15.84 10.73
CA GLU A 248 -12.18 16.56 11.98
C GLU A 248 -11.68 15.79 13.22
N ILE A 249 -11.35 14.51 13.09
CA ILE A 249 -11.03 13.65 14.26
C ILE A 249 -9.50 13.49 14.45
N LEU A 250 -8.70 13.70 13.40
CA LEU A 250 -7.23 13.72 13.42
C LEU A 250 -6.68 15.14 13.49
#